data_AF-A0A2V9UCD1-F1
#
_entry.id   AF-A0A2V9UCD1-F1
#
_cell.length_a   1.000
_cell.length_b   1.000
_cell.length_c   1.000
_cell.angle_alpha   90.00
_cell.angle_beta   90.00
_cell.angle_gamma   90.00
#
_symmetry.space_group_name_H-M   'P 1'
#
loop_
_entity.id
_entity.type
_entity.pdbx_description
1 polymer ?
#
loop_
_entity_poly.entity_id
_entity_poly.type
_entity_poly.pdbx_seq_one_letter_code
_entity_poly.pdbx_strand_id
1 'polypeptide(L)'
;MAATVLLFDLGDLRRKWGWFLALGIVMIVFGMIALAIMPAATIGTVLILGWLMIFSGIVEAVHGFQVRSWGGFFLHLIGGIVGVLIGLLVVTHPVAGALAWTLLFASFFTVIGLFRLIAATRLKFPNWGWAAFDGAVTLL
;
A
#
# COMPACT_ATOMS: atom_id res chain seq x y z
N MET A 1 -23.10 26.31 31.41
CA MET A 1 -22.68 24.94 31.78
C MET A 1 -21.55 24.43 30.89
N ALA A 2 -21.65 24.47 29.55
CA ALA A 2 -20.58 24.02 28.64
C ALA A 2 -19.23 24.76 28.80
N ALA A 3 -19.26 26.09 29.01
CA ALA A 3 -18.05 26.90 29.18
C ALA A 3 -17.24 26.52 30.44
N THR A 4 -17.91 26.11 31.52
CA THR A 4 -17.28 25.73 32.79
C THR A 4 -16.57 24.37 32.67
N VAL A 5 -17.15 23.44 31.91
CA VAL A 5 -16.54 22.12 31.63
C VAL A 5 -15.28 22.27 30.79
N LEU A 6 -15.31 23.11 29.74
CA LEU A 6 -14.15 23.38 28.89
C LEU A 6 -12.98 24.02 29.64
N LEU A 7 -13.26 24.97 30.56
CA LEU A 7 -12.22 25.59 31.38
C LEU A 7 -11.56 24.60 32.36
N PHE A 8 -12.31 23.61 32.84
CA PHE A 8 -11.81 22.56 33.71
C PHE A 8 -10.89 21.59 32.93
N ASP A 9 -11.31 21.18 31.73
CA ASP A 9 -10.55 20.30 30.83
C ASP A 9 -9.21 20.94 30.41
N LEU A 10 -9.22 22.23 30.05
CA LEU A 10 -8.01 22.99 29.71
C LEU A 10 -7.05 23.13 30.91
N GLY A 11 -7.59 23.22 32.13
CA GLY A 11 -6.80 23.26 33.37
C GLY A 11 -6.04 21.96 33.63
N ASP A 12 -6.70 20.81 33.44
CA ASP A 12 -6.08 19.50 33.60
C ASP A 12 -5.13 19.15 32.43
N LEU A 13 -5.44 19.59 31.20
CA LEU A 13 -4.53 19.48 30.05
C LEU A 13 -3.24 20.27 30.28
N ARG A 14 -3.33 21.49 30.84
CA ARG A 14 -2.17 22.33 31.15
C ARG A 14 -1.31 21.72 32.27
N ARG A 15 -1.93 21.06 33.25
CA ARG A 15 -1.22 20.37 34.33
C ARG A 15 -0.51 19.09 33.87
N LYS A 16 -1.02 18.43 32.82
CA LYS A 16 -0.41 17.24 32.20
C LYS A 16 0.29 17.53 30.86
N TRP A 17 0.47 18.80 30.49
CA TRP A 17 1.02 19.19 29.18
C TRP A 17 2.41 18.59 28.93
N GLY A 18 3.25 18.51 29.97
CA GLY A 18 4.55 17.83 29.89
C GLY A 18 4.45 16.33 29.58
N TRP A 19 3.39 15.65 30.05
CA TRP A 19 3.14 14.24 29.74
C TRP A 19 2.72 14.05 28.28
N PHE A 20 1.85 14.93 27.76
CA PHE A 20 1.48 14.92 26.34
C PHE A 20 2.67 15.24 25.44
N LEU A 21 3.53 16.18 25.83
CA LEU A 21 4.77 16.50 25.10
C LEU A 21 5.73 15.31 25.11
N ALA A 22 5.92 14.65 26.26
CA ALA A 22 6.73 13.44 26.35
C ALA A 22 6.18 12.32 25.46
N LEU A 23 4.86 12.13 25.45
CA LEU A 23 4.20 11.14 24.57
C LEU A 23 4.44 11.46 23.09
N GLY A 24 4.34 12.73 22.71
CA GLY A 24 4.66 13.19 21.35
C GLY A 24 6.11 12.94 20.96
N ILE A 25 7.06 13.23 21.86
CA ILE A 25 8.50 12.96 21.64
C ILE A 25 8.74 11.45 21.49
N VAL A 26 8.17 10.62 22.35
CA VAL A 26 8.27 9.15 22.25
C VAL A 26 7.71 8.67 20.92
N MET A 27 6.58 9.22 20.47
CA MET A 27 5.96 8.85 19.21
C MET A 27 6.81 9.26 18.00
N ILE A 28 7.46 10.43 18.04
CA ILE A 28 8.43 10.86 17.02
C ILE A 28 9.62 9.90 17.00
N VAL A 29 10.17 9.53 18.15
CA VAL A 29 11.29 8.58 18.25
C VAL A 29 10.89 7.22 17.67
N PHE A 30 9.71 6.71 18.00
CA PHE A 30 9.19 5.47 17.40
C PHE A 30 8.99 5.60 15.89
N GLY A 31 8.50 6.74 15.39
CA GLY A 31 8.43 7.01 13.95
C GLY A 31 9.80 6.97 13.27
N MET A 32 10.82 7.58 13.89
CA MET A 32 12.19 7.55 13.39
C MET A 32 12.77 6.13 13.35
N ILE A 33 12.53 5.34 14.39
CA ILE A 33 12.94 3.93 14.43
C ILE A 33 12.22 3.14 13.33
N ALA A 34 10.92 3.36 13.13
CA ALA A 34 10.14 2.72 12.09
C ALA A 34 10.69 3.04 10.68
N LEU A 35 11.06 4.30 10.42
CA LEU A 35 11.71 4.70 9.18
C LEU A 35 13.10 4.05 9.00
N ALA A 36 13.86 3.88 10.08
CA ALA A 36 15.17 3.24 10.03
C ALA A 36 15.09 1.75 9.66
N ILE A 37 14.06 1.04 10.14
CA ILE A 37 13.85 -0.39 9.81
C ILE A 37 13.08 -0.60 8.50
N MET A 38 12.65 0.46 7.83
CA MET A 38 11.78 0.41 6.66
C MET A 38 12.29 -0.49 5.53
N PRO A 39 13.59 -0.52 5.16
CA PRO A 39 14.08 -1.43 4.12
C PRO A 39 13.90 -2.92 4.50
N ALA A 40 14.11 -3.26 5.77
CA ALA A 40 13.91 -4.62 6.27
C ALA A 40 12.41 -4.98 6.28
N ALA A 41 11.54 -4.02 6.65
CA ALA A 41 10.09 -4.19 6.60
C ALA A 41 9.57 -4.40 5.16
N THR A 42 10.15 -3.73 4.17
CA THR A 42 9.83 -3.95 2.74
C THR A 42 10.15 -5.38 2.34
N ILE A 43 11.34 -5.88 2.66
CA ILE A 43 11.74 -7.27 2.33
C ILE A 43 10.82 -8.27 3.03
N GLY A 44 10.50 -8.06 4.31
CA GLY A 44 9.57 -8.90 5.05
C GLY A 44 8.18 -8.94 4.40
N THR A 45 7.68 -7.80 3.96
CA THR A 45 6.39 -7.71 3.25
C THR A 45 6.42 -8.46 1.92
N VAL A 46 7.47 -8.28 1.13
CA VAL A 46 7.64 -8.97 -0.16
C VAL A 46 7.72 -10.49 0.00
N LEU A 47 8.40 -10.97 1.06
CA LEU A 47 8.46 -12.39 1.38
C LEU A 47 7.09 -12.96 1.74
N ILE A 48 6.31 -12.24 2.57
CA ILE A 48 4.94 -12.64 2.93
C ILE A 48 4.08 -12.74 1.67
N LEU A 49 4.13 -11.72 0.80
CA LEU A 49 3.40 -11.71 -0.47
C LEU A 49 3.84 -12.86 -1.39
N GLY A 50 5.15 -13.14 -1.47
CA GLY A 50 5.69 -14.26 -2.26
C GLY A 50 5.17 -15.62 -1.79
N TRP A 51 5.17 -15.87 -0.48
CA TRP A 51 4.60 -17.10 0.09
C TRP A 51 3.10 -17.21 -0.17
N LEU A 52 2.36 -16.11 0.02
CA LEU A 52 0.92 -16.07 -0.28
C LEU A 52 0.64 -16.40 -1.76
N MET A 53 1.45 -15.90 -2.70
CA MET A 53 1.33 -16.23 -4.13
C MET A 53 1.59 -17.71 -4.41
N ILE A 54 2.56 -18.33 -3.73
CA ILE A 54 2.82 -19.77 -3.86
C ILE A 54 1.60 -20.56 -3.39
N PHE A 55 1.10 -20.27 -2.18
CA PHE A 55 -0.06 -20.97 -1.64
C PHE A 55 -1.31 -20.77 -2.49
N SER A 56 -1.58 -19.54 -2.94
CA SER A 56 -2.72 -19.26 -3.82
C SER A 56 -2.58 -19.99 -5.15
N GLY A 57 -1.39 -20.02 -5.75
CA GLY A 57 -1.13 -20.72 -7.00
C GLY A 57 -1.28 -22.24 -6.90
N ILE A 58 -0.85 -22.84 -5.77
CA ILE A 58 -1.08 -24.26 -5.50
C ILE A 58 -2.57 -24.55 -5.39
N VAL A 59 -3.30 -23.74 -4.61
CA VAL A 59 -4.75 -23.90 -4.44
C VAL A 59 -5.48 -23.77 -5.78
N GLU A 60 -5.11 -22.78 -6.60
CA GLU A 60 -5.68 -22.57 -7.93
C GLU A 60 -5.38 -23.73 -8.88
N ALA A 61 -4.15 -24.26 -8.87
CA ALA A 61 -3.78 -25.42 -9.66
C ALA A 61 -4.60 -26.66 -9.26
N VAL A 62 -4.74 -26.92 -7.95
CA VAL A 62 -5.56 -28.03 -7.42
C VAL A 62 -7.02 -27.85 -7.81
N HIS A 63 -7.56 -26.65 -7.68
CA HIS A 63 -8.94 -26.35 -8.05
C HIS A 63 -9.18 -26.52 -9.55
N GLY A 64 -8.21 -26.16 -10.39
CA GLY A 64 -8.22 -26.42 -11.82
C GLY A 64 -8.47 -27.89 -12.15
N PHE A 65 -7.82 -28.83 -11.45
CA PHE A 65 -8.06 -30.27 -11.64
C PHE A 65 -9.47 -30.73 -11.26
N GLN A 66 -10.13 -30.05 -10.34
CA GLN A 66 -11.49 -30.38 -9.88
C GLN A 66 -12.58 -29.85 -10.84
N VAL A 67 -12.33 -28.73 -11.53
CA VAL A 67 -13.28 -28.06 -12.45
C VAL A 67 -13.12 -28.53 -13.90
N ARG A 68 -12.54 -29.72 -14.12
CA ARG A 68 -12.23 -30.31 -15.44
C ARG A 68 -13.41 -30.38 -16.42
N SER A 69 -14.65 -30.22 -15.94
CA SER A 69 -15.90 -30.21 -16.70
C SER A 69 -16.28 -28.86 -17.32
N TRP A 70 -15.71 -27.73 -16.88
CA TRP A 70 -15.97 -26.40 -17.46
C TRP A 70 -14.72 -25.94 -18.21
N GLY A 71 -14.88 -25.35 -19.40
CA GLY A 71 -13.80 -25.05 -20.36
C GLY A 71 -12.64 -24.16 -19.89
N GLY A 72 -12.64 -23.73 -18.61
CA GLY A 72 -11.58 -22.95 -17.97
C GLY A 72 -10.41 -23.77 -17.39
N PHE A 73 -10.42 -25.11 -17.49
CA PHE A 73 -9.35 -25.98 -16.94
C PHE A 73 -7.93 -25.48 -17.27
N PHE A 74 -7.69 -25.15 -18.54
CA PHE A 74 -6.36 -24.75 -19.00
C PHE A 74 -5.93 -23.38 -18.45
N LEU A 75 -6.88 -22.45 -18.28
CA LEU A 75 -6.61 -21.13 -17.71
C LEU A 75 -6.27 -21.21 -16.23
N HIS A 76 -6.99 -22.02 -15.45
CA HIS A 76 -6.69 -22.22 -14.03
C HIS A 76 -5.37 -22.95 -13.81
N LEU A 77 -5.05 -23.94 -14.64
CA LEU A 77 -3.78 -24.66 -14.52
C LEU A 77 -2.59 -23.75 -14.86
N ILE A 78 -2.68 -22.97 -15.94
CA ILE A 78 -1.64 -21.99 -16.28
C ILE A 78 -1.55 -20.91 -15.20
N GLY A 79 -2.67 -20.35 -14.77
CA GLY A 79 -2.72 -19.33 -13.72
C GLY A 79 -2.05 -19.79 -12.43
N GLY A 80 -2.41 -20.99 -11.96
CA GLY A 80 -1.81 -21.59 -10.77
C GLY A 80 -0.31 -21.86 -10.91
N ILE A 81 0.13 -22.46 -12.02
CA ILE A 81 1.57 -22.72 -12.27
C ILE A 81 2.35 -21.41 -12.33
N VAL A 82 1.85 -20.42 -13.06
CA VAL A 82 2.48 -19.10 -13.17
C VAL A 82 2.53 -18.42 -11.80
N GLY A 83 1.45 -18.48 -11.02
CA GLY A 83 1.41 -17.96 -9.65
C GLY A 83 2.47 -18.58 -8.73
N VAL A 84 2.66 -19.90 -8.80
CA VAL A 84 3.72 -20.60 -8.05
C VAL A 84 5.11 -20.18 -8.51
N LEU A 85 5.35 -20.12 -9.82
CA LEU A 85 6.65 -19.73 -10.37
C LEU A 85 7.01 -18.29 -10.01
N ILE A 86 6.07 -17.35 -10.15
CA ILE A 86 6.26 -15.95 -9.76
C ILE A 86 6.50 -15.86 -8.26
N GLY A 87 5.70 -16.54 -7.44
CA GLY A 87 5.88 -16.56 -5.99
C GLY A 87 7.26 -17.10 -5.58
N LEU A 88 7.73 -18.17 -6.22
CA LEU A 88 9.07 -18.73 -5.97
C LEU A 88 10.18 -17.77 -6.39
N LEU A 89 10.04 -17.08 -7.51
CA LEU A 89 11.00 -16.04 -7.95
C LEU A 89 11.06 -14.89 -6.95
N VAL A 90 9.91 -14.46 -6.41
CA VAL A 90 9.82 -13.39 -5.40
C VAL A 90 10.47 -13.82 -4.08
N VAL A 91 10.27 -15.07 -3.65
CA VAL A 91 10.87 -15.58 -2.40
C VAL A 91 12.39 -15.77 -2.54
N THR A 92 12.87 -16.24 -3.69
CA THR A 92 14.31 -16.45 -3.93
C THR A 92 15.06 -15.14 -4.19
N HIS A 93 14.41 -14.16 -4.82
CA HIS A 93 14.98 -12.86 -5.16
C HIS A 93 14.07 -11.72 -4.67
N PRO A 94 13.98 -11.48 -3.35
CA PRO A 94 13.04 -10.51 -2.78
C PRO A 94 13.34 -9.07 -3.20
N VAL A 95 14.60 -8.73 -3.50
CA VAL A 95 14.96 -7.41 -4.02
C VAL A 95 14.36 -7.17 -5.40
N ALA A 96 14.43 -8.16 -6.29
CA ALA A 96 13.81 -8.07 -7.61
C ALA A 96 12.28 -8.04 -7.51
N GLY A 97 11.70 -8.80 -6.58
CA GLY A 97 10.27 -8.76 -6.27
C GLY A 97 9.83 -7.37 -5.82
N ALA A 98 10.57 -6.75 -4.89
CA ALA A 98 10.30 -5.38 -4.42
C ALA A 98 10.32 -4.38 -5.58
N LEU A 99 11.36 -4.42 -6.41
CA LEU A 99 11.50 -3.56 -7.58
C LEU A 99 10.37 -3.75 -8.59
N ALA A 100 9.98 -5.00 -8.87
CA ALA A 100 8.89 -5.31 -9.78
C ALA A 100 7.56 -4.71 -9.30
N TRP A 101 7.22 -4.88 -8.02
CA TRP A 101 6.03 -4.27 -7.42
C TRP A 101 6.09 -2.74 -7.45
N THR A 102 7.24 -2.14 -7.11
CA THR A 102 7.42 -0.69 -7.16
C THR A 102 7.29 -0.15 -8.58
N LEU A 103 7.89 -0.78 -9.58
CA LEU A 103 7.79 -0.37 -10.99
C LEU A 103 6.36 -0.49 -11.51
N LEU A 104 5.66 -1.56 -11.11
CA LEU A 104 4.26 -1.74 -11.46
C LEU A 104 3.42 -0.59 -10.89
N PHE A 105 3.57 -0.25 -9.60
CA PHE A 105 2.87 0.88 -9.01
C PHE A 105 3.28 2.23 -9.63
N ALA A 106 4.57 2.45 -9.86
CA ALA A 106 5.06 3.66 -10.52
C ALA A 106 4.43 3.84 -11.90
N SER A 107 4.33 2.77 -12.70
CA SER A 107 3.69 2.82 -14.01
C SER A 107 2.19 3.12 -13.92
N PHE A 108 1.49 2.48 -12.97
CA PHE A 108 0.05 2.69 -12.74
C PHE A 108 -0.25 4.12 -12.31
N PHE A 109 0.50 4.62 -11.33
CA PHE A 109 0.43 6.00 -10.84
C PHE A 109 0.80 7.02 -11.92
N THR A 110 1.81 6.72 -12.75
CA THR A 110 2.16 7.58 -13.89
C THR A 110 0.99 7.72 -14.86
N VAL A 111 0.38 6.60 -15.26
CA VAL A 111 -0.76 6.61 -16.19
C VAL A 111 -1.92 7.40 -15.58
N ILE A 112 -2.33 7.08 -14.35
CA ILE A 112 -3.48 7.73 -13.70
C ILE A 112 -3.23 9.21 -13.44
N GLY A 113 -2.06 9.57 -12.93
CA GLY A 113 -1.68 10.96 -12.67
C GLY A 113 -1.69 11.76 -13.96
N LEU A 114 -1.17 11.21 -15.06
CA LEU A 114 -1.21 11.85 -16.37
C LEU A 114 -2.64 12.04 -16.89
N PHE A 115 -3.48 11.01 -16.79
CA PHE A 115 -4.90 11.11 -17.16
C PHE A 115 -5.62 12.17 -16.34
N ARG A 116 -5.38 12.23 -15.03
CA ARG A 116 -6.00 13.20 -14.13
C ARG A 116 -5.55 14.62 -14.47
N LEU A 117 -4.26 14.82 -14.76
CA LEU A 117 -3.71 16.12 -15.18
C LEU A 117 -4.32 16.59 -16.51
N ILE A 118 -4.39 15.71 -17.51
CA ILE A 118 -4.97 16.01 -18.83
C ILE A 118 -6.47 16.31 -18.70
N ALA A 119 -7.23 15.44 -18.02
CA ALA A 119 -8.67 15.61 -17.84
C ALA A 119 -8.97 16.94 -17.16
N ALA A 120 -8.21 17.27 -16.12
CA ALA A 120 -8.30 18.53 -15.45
C ALA A 120 -8.10 19.67 -16.50
N THR A 121 -6.96 19.73 -17.20
CA THR A 121 -6.65 20.86 -18.12
C THR A 121 -7.68 21.06 -19.22
N ARG A 122 -8.29 19.95 -19.69
CA ARG A 122 -9.24 19.94 -20.81
C ARG A 122 -10.65 20.32 -20.39
N LEU A 123 -11.13 19.80 -19.26
CA LEU A 123 -12.52 19.98 -18.83
C LEU A 123 -12.75 21.28 -18.03
N LYS A 124 -11.67 21.92 -17.54
CA LYS A 124 -11.70 23.22 -16.82
C LYS A 124 -12.88 23.35 -15.83
N PHE A 125 -13.07 22.34 -15.00
CA PHE A 125 -14.09 22.36 -13.96
C PHE A 125 -13.84 23.46 -12.92
N PRO A 126 -14.88 23.93 -12.19
CA PRO A 126 -14.67 24.72 -10.97
C PRO A 126 -13.79 23.91 -9.99
N ASN A 127 -12.73 24.54 -9.46
CA ASN A 127 -11.63 23.92 -8.69
C ASN A 127 -10.58 23.13 -9.49
N TRP A 128 -10.43 23.42 -10.79
CA TRP A 128 -9.43 22.78 -11.66
C TRP A 128 -8.01 22.71 -11.07
N GLY A 129 -7.55 23.77 -10.40
CA GLY A 129 -6.21 23.82 -9.79
C GLY A 129 -5.97 22.72 -8.73
N TRP A 130 -7.00 22.36 -7.95
CA TRP A 130 -6.92 21.27 -6.98
C TRP A 130 -6.86 19.89 -7.64
N ALA A 131 -7.58 19.70 -8.74
CA ALA A 131 -7.52 18.48 -9.52
C ALA A 131 -6.18 18.30 -10.24
N ALA A 132 -5.57 19.39 -10.70
CA ALA A 132 -4.23 19.36 -11.28
C ALA A 132 -3.14 19.08 -10.23
N PHE A 133 -3.25 19.67 -9.03
CA PHE A 133 -2.35 19.40 -7.92
C PHE A 133 -2.41 17.93 -7.49
N ASP A 134 -3.62 17.38 -7.34
CA ASP A 134 -3.79 15.97 -7.03
C ASP A 134 -3.20 15.04 -8.11
N GLY A 135 -3.38 15.38 -9.40
CA GLY A 135 -2.74 14.64 -10.50
C GLY A 135 -1.21 14.67 -10.42
N ALA A 136 -0.63 15.80 -9.99
CA ALA A 136 0.81 15.93 -9.78
C ALA A 136 1.30 15.16 -8.55
N VAL A 137 0.54 15.13 -7.46
CA VAL A 137 0.83 14.31 -6.27
C VAL A 137 0.77 12.82 -6.62
N THR A 138 -0.16 12.42 -7.47
CA THR A 138 -0.28 11.03 -7.93
C THR A 138 0.87 10.62 -8.86
N LEU A 139 1.58 11.57 -9.48
CA LEU A 139 2.77 11.30 -10.31
C LEU A 139 4.05 11.07 -9.49
N LEU A 140 4.04 11.46 -8.21
CA LEU A 140 5.15 11.32 -7.25
C LEU A 140 5.10 9.97 -6.53
#